data_AF-A0A3N1A453-F1
#
_entry.id   AF-A0A3N1A453-F1
#
_cell.length_a   1.000
_cell.length_b   1.000
_cell.length_c   1.000
_cell.angle_alpha   90.00
_cell.angle_beta   90.00
_cell.angle_gamma   90.00
#
_symmetry.space_group_name_H-M   'P 1'
#
loop_
_entity.id
_entity.type
_entity.pdbx_description
1 polymer ?
#
loop_
_entity_poly.entity_id
_entity_poly.type
_entity_poly.pdbx_seq_one_letter_code
_entity_poly.pdbx_strand_id
1 'polypeptide(L)'
;MAVGWSGADPQEAADPADYELGSRQQASEPITLTHVRVWAGANEIDFPGRVGKIWTTSGVLLASAVMPTSLPVGWSTHELSSPVERLAGEQYVVSYSTGGNYGVLVDALDDAVVSADGAVTTLSSAAVPNGVYNENPGSFPSLSVGNWYGVDVAYDLGVASGTAPTITAVDVAADGLQVEVTITATDPDGLDDATYRADWGDGETSSGSTPTLNHTYATSGVKAILARVTDAGGLSAYAAAAVDVQAAPGDGSQSPIHPVQAAIHARLTGDNVLMGMVTGVWDQVPEPASKPYVRIGDHLSIPDNDHGGFGRNITVTVHVWTEARGNADGQAIARRIGVLLDHRPRELHPAGHRVVSIRNEFDQAVPTTDPQVRHHVIRFRIITSQEES
;
A
#
# COMPACT_ATOMS: atom_id res chain seq x y z
N MET A 1 19.46 5.85 -5.22
CA MET A 1 20.50 5.91 -6.25
C MET A 1 21.08 4.54 -6.56
N ALA A 2 20.66 4.00 -7.70
CA ALA A 2 21.28 2.87 -8.37
C ALA A 2 22.39 3.37 -9.32
N VAL A 3 23.14 2.45 -9.91
CA VAL A 3 24.29 2.75 -10.78
C VAL A 3 24.22 1.93 -12.07
N GLY A 4 24.66 2.52 -13.18
CA GLY A 4 24.51 1.91 -14.51
C GLY A 4 25.48 0.77 -14.80
N TRP A 5 26.65 0.75 -14.15
CA TRP A 5 27.66 -0.28 -14.33
C TRP A 5 27.65 -1.32 -13.21
N SER A 6 27.56 -2.60 -13.59
CA SER A 6 27.60 -3.77 -12.70
C SER A 6 28.82 -4.68 -12.92
N GLY A 7 29.70 -4.33 -13.88
CA GLY A 7 30.88 -5.10 -14.23
C GLY A 7 32.04 -4.94 -13.25
N ALA A 8 33.21 -5.45 -13.63
CA ALA A 8 34.43 -5.30 -12.84
C ALA A 8 34.86 -3.83 -12.71
N ASP A 9 35.69 -3.54 -11.71
CA ASP A 9 36.37 -2.25 -11.63
C ASP A 9 37.44 -2.13 -12.73
N PRO A 10 37.64 -0.94 -13.30
CA PRO A 10 38.63 -0.72 -14.35
C PRO A 10 40.06 -0.74 -13.82
N GLN A 11 41.01 -0.90 -14.74
CA GLN A 11 42.44 -0.81 -14.47
C GLN A 11 42.98 0.54 -14.95
N GLU A 12 44.06 1.02 -14.34
CA GLU A 12 44.70 2.25 -14.77
C GLU A 12 45.46 2.05 -16.09
N ALA A 13 45.15 2.89 -17.08
CA ALA A 13 45.94 3.07 -18.29
C ALA A 13 46.93 4.23 -18.11
N ALA A 14 48.20 3.98 -18.45
CA ALA A 14 49.23 5.00 -18.48
C ALA A 14 49.30 5.65 -19.87
N ASP A 15 48.57 6.75 -20.06
CA ASP A 15 48.56 7.54 -21.29
C ASP A 15 48.44 9.03 -20.94
N PRO A 16 49.50 9.84 -21.14
CA PRO A 16 49.52 11.24 -20.70
C PRO A 16 48.68 12.17 -21.59
N ALA A 17 48.03 11.68 -22.65
CA ALA A 17 47.20 12.50 -23.51
C ALA A 17 45.81 12.77 -22.91
N ASP A 18 45.26 13.94 -23.26
CA ASP A 18 43.95 14.38 -22.82
C ASP A 18 42.86 13.91 -23.80
N TYR A 19 41.75 13.42 -23.27
CA TYR A 19 40.62 12.95 -24.04
C TYR A 19 39.29 13.37 -23.41
N GLU A 20 38.22 13.33 -24.19
CA GLU A 20 36.88 13.10 -23.64
C GLU A 20 36.58 11.61 -23.77
N LEU A 21 36.40 10.90 -22.65
CA LEU A 21 36.15 9.46 -22.64
C LEU A 21 34.72 9.18 -22.15
N GLY A 22 34.06 8.18 -22.74
CA GLY A 22 32.65 7.95 -22.49
C GLY A 22 32.14 6.56 -22.84
N SER A 23 30.87 6.34 -22.51
CA SER A 23 30.11 5.17 -22.95
C SER A 23 28.68 5.57 -23.34
N ARG A 24 28.11 4.82 -24.29
CA ARG A 24 26.70 4.85 -24.65
C ARG A 24 25.93 3.91 -23.75
N GLN A 25 24.86 4.43 -23.17
CA GLN A 25 23.96 3.69 -22.30
C GLN A 25 22.52 3.89 -22.76
N GLN A 26 21.65 2.96 -22.37
CA GLN A 26 20.23 2.98 -22.65
C GLN A 26 19.45 2.80 -21.35
N ALA A 27 18.44 3.64 -21.14
CA ALA A 27 17.44 3.42 -20.11
C ALA A 27 16.53 2.27 -20.56
N SER A 28 16.38 1.23 -19.74
CA SER A 28 15.51 0.08 -20.01
C SER A 28 14.10 0.27 -19.42
N GLU A 29 13.98 1.21 -18.49
CA GLU A 29 12.74 1.71 -17.88
C GLU A 29 12.87 3.22 -17.60
N PRO A 30 11.82 3.94 -17.19
CA PRO A 30 11.94 5.35 -16.83
C PRO A 30 12.92 5.58 -15.67
N ILE A 31 13.92 6.45 -15.86
CA ILE A 31 14.95 6.79 -14.88
C ILE A 31 15.26 8.29 -14.87
N THR A 32 15.76 8.78 -13.74
CA THR A 32 16.30 10.13 -13.59
C THR A 32 17.78 10.05 -13.28
N LEU A 33 18.63 10.45 -14.23
CA LEU A 33 20.07 10.57 -14.03
C LEU A 33 20.32 11.76 -13.10
N THR A 34 21.02 11.53 -11.99
CA THR A 34 21.28 12.56 -10.97
C THR A 34 22.77 12.85 -10.81
N HIS A 35 23.64 11.88 -11.10
CA HIS A 35 25.08 12.03 -10.92
C HIS A 35 25.87 11.37 -12.06
N VAL A 36 27.09 11.84 -12.27
CA VAL A 36 28.13 11.15 -13.03
C VAL A 36 29.10 10.51 -12.05
N ARG A 37 29.46 9.26 -12.32
CA ARG A 37 30.47 8.50 -11.58
C ARG A 37 31.70 8.32 -12.46
N VAL A 38 32.87 8.54 -11.89
CA VAL A 38 34.16 8.35 -12.57
C VAL A 38 35.10 7.58 -11.66
N TRP A 39 35.78 6.61 -12.22
CA TRP A 39 36.87 5.89 -11.58
C TRP A 39 38.21 6.52 -11.96
N ALA A 40 39.09 6.70 -10.98
CA ALA A 40 40.46 7.17 -11.19
C ALA A 40 41.48 6.22 -10.57
N GLY A 41 42.62 6.08 -11.26
CA GLY A 41 43.75 5.30 -10.78
C GLY A 41 44.58 6.04 -9.71
N ALA A 42 45.61 5.38 -9.19
CA ALA A 42 46.53 5.98 -8.21
C ALA A 42 47.43 7.07 -8.82
N ASN A 43 47.66 7.02 -10.13
CA ASN A 43 48.49 7.96 -10.87
C ASN A 43 47.68 8.83 -11.84
N GLU A 44 46.36 9.00 -11.63
CA GLU A 44 45.55 9.96 -12.40
C GLU A 44 46.20 11.35 -12.39
N ILE A 45 46.24 12.02 -13.54
CA ILE A 45 46.85 13.35 -13.64
C ILE A 45 45.81 14.44 -13.31
N ASP A 46 46.23 15.41 -12.49
CA ASP A 46 45.41 16.56 -12.09
C ASP A 46 44.97 17.38 -13.32
N PHE A 47 43.66 17.62 -13.43
CA PHE A 47 43.07 18.35 -14.55
C PHE A 47 42.14 19.48 -14.05
N PRO A 48 42.59 20.75 -14.09
CA PRO A 48 41.77 21.87 -13.65
C PRO A 48 40.51 22.03 -14.51
N GLY A 49 39.34 22.12 -13.86
CA GLY A 49 38.07 22.31 -14.56
C GLY A 49 37.55 21.05 -15.25
N ARG A 50 37.82 19.87 -14.69
CA ARG A 50 37.27 18.59 -15.15
C ARG A 50 35.74 18.59 -15.09
N VAL A 51 35.10 18.13 -16.17
CA VAL A 51 33.64 18.10 -16.29
C VAL A 51 33.15 16.77 -16.83
N GLY A 52 32.28 16.10 -16.06
CA GLY A 52 31.44 15.00 -16.54
C GLY A 52 30.22 15.53 -17.29
N LYS A 53 29.77 14.83 -18.32
CA LYS A 53 28.74 15.31 -19.24
C LYS A 53 27.78 14.18 -19.62
N ILE A 54 26.52 14.55 -19.78
CA ILE A 54 25.47 13.71 -20.36
C ILE A 54 25.06 14.33 -21.68
N TRP A 55 25.05 13.52 -22.74
CA TRP A 55 24.70 13.96 -24.08
C TRP A 55 23.57 13.11 -24.65
N THR A 56 22.84 13.70 -25.59
CA THR A 56 22.09 12.94 -26.60
C THR A 56 23.07 12.20 -27.53
N THR A 57 22.59 11.17 -28.21
CA THR A 57 23.38 10.43 -29.21
C THR A 57 23.77 11.27 -30.44
N SER A 58 23.10 12.41 -30.66
CA SER A 58 23.43 13.40 -31.69
C SER A 58 24.44 14.47 -31.24
N GLY A 59 24.90 14.43 -29.99
CA GLY A 59 25.92 15.36 -29.46
C GLY A 59 25.39 16.66 -28.87
N VAL A 60 24.08 16.76 -28.58
CA VAL A 60 23.52 17.85 -27.77
C VAL A 60 23.77 17.56 -26.29
N LEU A 61 24.34 18.53 -25.56
CA LEU A 61 24.57 18.44 -24.11
C LEU A 61 23.25 18.54 -23.35
N LEU A 62 22.97 17.58 -22.46
CA LEU A 62 21.78 17.53 -21.61
C LEU A 62 22.07 18.09 -20.22
N ALA A 63 23.17 17.66 -19.60
CA ALA A 63 23.62 18.16 -18.30
C ALA A 63 25.13 17.94 -18.13
N SER A 64 25.71 18.63 -17.14
CA SER A 64 27.12 18.48 -16.77
C SER A 64 27.31 18.38 -15.26
N ALA A 65 28.37 17.71 -14.81
CA ALA A 65 28.81 17.61 -13.43
C ALA A 65 30.24 18.17 -13.30
N VAL A 66 30.43 19.14 -12.41
CA VAL A 66 31.77 19.70 -12.12
C VAL A 66 32.53 18.74 -11.21
N MET A 67 33.78 18.46 -11.54
CA MET A 67 34.66 17.55 -10.79
C MET A 67 35.84 18.31 -10.18
N PRO A 68 36.42 17.82 -9.07
CA PRO A 68 37.63 18.41 -8.49
C PRO A 68 38.83 18.25 -9.44
N THR A 69 39.82 19.13 -9.29
CA THR A 69 41.08 19.08 -10.05
C THR A 69 41.80 17.74 -9.90
N SER A 70 41.80 17.20 -8.66
CA SER A 70 42.39 15.91 -8.32
C SER A 70 41.27 14.94 -7.97
N LEU A 71 41.18 13.83 -8.70
CA LEU A 71 40.19 12.78 -8.43
C LEU A 71 40.69 11.84 -7.33
N PRO A 72 39.82 11.39 -6.41
CA PRO A 72 40.20 10.38 -5.43
C PRO A 72 40.42 9.04 -6.14
N VAL A 73 41.34 8.23 -5.61
CA VAL A 73 41.60 6.87 -6.13
C VAL A 73 40.34 6.01 -5.97
N GLY A 74 39.96 5.32 -7.04
CA GLY A 74 38.74 4.53 -7.13
C GLY A 74 37.53 5.34 -7.62
N TRP A 75 36.33 4.90 -7.24
CA TRP A 75 35.09 5.53 -7.66
C TRP A 75 34.82 6.85 -6.93
N SER A 76 34.48 7.87 -7.70
CA SER A 76 33.95 9.15 -7.23
C SER A 76 32.60 9.44 -7.88
N THR A 77 31.71 10.16 -7.19
CA THR A 77 30.36 10.48 -7.65
C THR A 77 30.16 11.99 -7.57
N HIS A 78 29.66 12.59 -8.65
CA HIS A 78 29.54 14.04 -8.82
C HIS A 78 28.15 14.40 -9.33
N GLU A 79 27.50 15.36 -8.67
CA GLU A 79 26.12 15.76 -8.95
C GLU A 79 26.00 16.49 -10.30
N LEU A 80 24.94 16.18 -11.05
CA LEU A 80 24.61 16.89 -12.27
C LEU A 80 24.04 18.29 -11.94
N SER A 81 24.41 19.27 -12.75
CA SER A 81 23.86 20.64 -12.73
C SER A 81 22.32 20.69 -12.82
N SER A 82 21.72 19.68 -13.45
CA SER A 82 20.28 19.43 -13.49
C SER A 82 20.04 17.94 -13.66
N PRO A 83 19.05 17.33 -12.99
CA PRO A 83 18.65 15.96 -13.27
C PRO A 83 18.26 15.77 -14.74
N VAL A 84 18.55 14.60 -15.31
CA VAL A 84 18.22 14.26 -16.71
C VAL A 84 17.32 13.04 -16.75
N GLU A 85 16.09 13.23 -17.19
CA GLU A 85 15.08 12.18 -17.28
C GLU A 85 15.22 11.40 -18.58
N ARG A 86 15.21 10.07 -18.52
CA ARG A 86 15.22 9.18 -19.68
C ARG A 86 14.09 8.16 -19.57
N LEU A 87 13.27 8.06 -20.62
CA LEU A 87 12.24 7.06 -20.77
C LEU A 87 12.83 5.73 -21.25
N ALA A 88 12.06 4.65 -21.10
CA ALA A 88 12.43 3.33 -21.57
C ALA A 88 12.79 3.35 -23.07
N GLY A 89 13.92 2.73 -23.41
CA GLY A 89 14.47 2.66 -24.76
C GLY A 89 15.33 3.86 -25.18
N GLU A 90 15.34 4.97 -24.43
CA GLU A 90 16.14 6.13 -24.79
C GLU A 90 17.63 5.92 -24.53
N GLN A 91 18.45 6.28 -25.51
CA GLN A 91 19.91 6.22 -25.43
C GLN A 91 20.52 7.57 -25.10
N TYR A 92 21.63 7.56 -24.37
CA TYR A 92 22.41 8.73 -24.02
C TYR A 92 23.90 8.36 -23.95
N VAL A 93 24.75 9.38 -23.91
CA VAL A 93 26.20 9.22 -23.74
C VAL A 93 26.60 9.87 -22.44
N VAL A 94 27.28 9.12 -21.56
CA VAL A 94 27.98 9.68 -20.41
C VAL A 94 29.46 9.80 -20.76
N SER A 95 30.07 10.94 -20.47
CA SER A 95 31.49 11.16 -20.70
C SER A 95 32.12 12.04 -19.63
N TYR A 96 33.45 12.07 -19.59
CA TYR A 96 34.21 13.00 -18.78
C TYR A 96 35.51 13.39 -19.50
N SER A 97 36.05 14.54 -19.12
CA SER A 97 37.35 15.01 -19.61
C SER A 97 38.49 14.40 -18.80
N THR A 98 39.55 13.94 -19.46
CA THR A 98 40.78 13.42 -18.84
C THR A 98 41.91 14.44 -18.97
N GLY A 99 42.81 14.46 -17.97
CA GLY A 99 44.08 15.19 -18.02
C GLY A 99 45.29 14.30 -18.26
N GLY A 100 45.05 13.10 -18.81
CA GLY A 100 46.00 12.01 -18.86
C GLY A 100 45.84 11.01 -17.71
N ASN A 101 46.18 9.77 -18.03
CA ASN A 101 45.82 8.53 -17.34
C ASN A 101 44.29 8.40 -17.16
N TYR A 102 43.80 7.17 -17.17
CA TYR A 102 42.36 6.93 -17.02
C TYR A 102 42.08 5.48 -16.64
N GLY A 103 40.88 5.24 -16.11
CA GLY A 103 40.36 3.88 -15.95
C GLY A 103 39.97 3.27 -17.28
N VAL A 104 40.38 2.04 -17.55
CA VAL A 104 39.97 1.28 -18.71
C VAL A 104 39.68 -0.18 -18.37
N LEU A 105 38.66 -0.74 -19.00
CA LEU A 105 38.53 -2.16 -19.25
C LEU A 105 38.55 -2.40 -20.75
N VAL A 106 39.57 -3.10 -21.21
CA VAL A 106 39.76 -3.44 -22.61
C VAL A 106 38.70 -4.47 -23.02
N ASP A 107 38.07 -4.26 -24.17
CA ASP A 107 37.06 -5.14 -24.77
C ASP A 107 35.81 -5.40 -23.89
N ALA A 108 35.63 -4.65 -22.79
CA ALA A 108 34.52 -4.86 -21.86
C ALA A 108 33.14 -4.54 -22.43
N LEU A 109 33.08 -3.92 -23.61
CA LEU A 109 31.83 -3.63 -24.33
C LEU A 109 31.66 -4.52 -25.55
N ASP A 110 32.40 -5.63 -25.68
CA ASP A 110 32.08 -6.68 -26.67
C ASP A 110 30.67 -7.23 -26.45
N ASP A 111 30.30 -7.39 -25.18
CA ASP A 111 28.95 -7.72 -24.73
C ASP A 111 28.28 -6.53 -24.02
N ALA A 112 26.95 -6.52 -24.00
CA ALA A 112 26.20 -5.51 -23.27
C ALA A 112 26.26 -5.81 -21.76
N VAL A 113 26.39 -4.76 -20.95
CA VAL A 113 26.43 -4.85 -19.48
C VAL A 113 25.17 -4.20 -18.92
N VAL A 114 24.36 -5.00 -18.24
CA VAL A 114 23.10 -4.58 -17.62
C VAL A 114 23.35 -4.25 -16.16
N SER A 115 22.82 -3.12 -15.68
CA SER A 115 22.86 -2.73 -14.26
C SER A 115 22.23 -3.81 -13.37
N ALA A 116 22.59 -3.82 -12.08
CA ALA A 116 22.14 -4.87 -11.16
C ALA A 116 20.60 -4.91 -10.98
N ASP A 117 19.94 -3.78 -11.16
CA ASP A 117 18.48 -3.62 -11.11
C ASP A 117 17.79 -3.81 -12.47
N GLY A 118 18.55 -3.89 -13.57
CA GLY A 118 18.00 -3.99 -14.93
C GLY A 118 17.61 -2.67 -15.59
N ALA A 119 17.68 -1.54 -14.88
CA ALA A 119 17.15 -0.26 -15.33
C ALA A 119 18.01 0.43 -16.40
N VAL A 120 19.31 0.14 -16.45
CA VAL A 120 20.27 0.72 -17.41
C VAL A 120 21.05 -0.39 -18.09
N THR A 121 21.18 -0.28 -19.42
CA THR A 121 22.04 -1.16 -20.20
C THR A 121 23.16 -0.34 -20.85
N THR A 122 24.41 -0.64 -20.51
CA THR A 122 25.56 -0.21 -21.31
C THR A 122 25.64 -1.11 -22.54
N LEU A 123 25.39 -0.54 -23.72
CA LEU A 123 25.17 -1.32 -24.94
C LEU A 123 26.46 -1.97 -25.47
N SER A 124 26.35 -3.11 -26.17
CA SER A 124 27.54 -3.69 -26.82
C SER A 124 28.01 -2.86 -28.02
N SER A 125 29.31 -2.89 -28.27
CA SER A 125 29.99 -2.24 -29.40
C SER A 125 29.52 -2.80 -30.76
N ALA A 126 29.04 -4.05 -30.78
CA ALA A 126 28.43 -4.68 -31.94
C ALA A 126 27.03 -4.13 -32.26
N ALA A 127 26.28 -3.70 -31.25
CA ALA A 127 24.94 -3.13 -31.44
C ALA A 127 24.99 -1.65 -31.80
N VAL A 128 25.82 -0.88 -31.10
CA VAL A 128 26.07 0.54 -31.37
C VAL A 128 27.55 0.85 -31.13
N PRO A 129 28.16 1.80 -31.87
CA PRO A 129 29.52 2.24 -31.56
C PRO A 129 29.63 2.67 -30.09
N ASN A 130 30.37 1.90 -29.29
CA ASN A 130 30.53 2.11 -27.85
C ASN A 130 31.99 2.07 -27.43
N GLY A 131 32.28 2.50 -26.20
CA GLY A 131 33.62 2.89 -25.80
C GLY A 131 34.03 4.12 -26.57
N VAL A 132 33.28 5.19 -26.35
CA VAL A 132 33.36 6.40 -27.17
C VAL A 132 34.41 7.36 -26.64
N TYR A 133 35.09 8.06 -27.54
CA TYR A 133 36.09 9.05 -27.17
C TYR A 133 36.19 10.25 -28.13
N ASN A 134 36.85 11.31 -27.67
CA ASN A 134 37.32 12.45 -28.47
C ASN A 134 38.74 12.83 -28.03
N GLU A 135 39.59 13.25 -28.97
CA GLU A 135 40.94 13.77 -28.68
C GLU A 135 40.93 15.22 -28.19
N ASN A 136 39.79 15.90 -28.27
CA ASN A 136 39.59 17.25 -27.76
C ASN A 136 38.65 17.21 -26.53
N PRO A 137 39.19 17.27 -25.30
CA PRO A 137 38.40 17.30 -24.07
C PRO A 137 37.28 18.34 -24.13
N GLY A 138 36.10 17.98 -23.61
CA GLY A 138 34.93 18.84 -23.64
C GLY A 138 34.05 18.71 -24.88
N SER A 139 34.55 18.10 -25.96
CA SER A 139 33.79 17.85 -27.19
C SER A 139 33.03 16.53 -27.13
N PHE A 140 31.93 16.41 -27.88
CA PHE A 140 31.16 15.16 -27.94
C PHE A 140 32.04 13.99 -28.44
N PRO A 141 32.08 12.85 -27.72
CA PRO A 141 32.90 11.70 -28.11
C PRO A 141 32.26 10.93 -29.27
N SER A 142 32.73 11.21 -30.50
CA SER A 142 32.21 10.62 -31.74
C SER A 142 33.02 9.43 -32.27
N LEU A 143 34.23 9.21 -31.74
CA LEU A 143 35.07 8.04 -32.09
C LEU A 143 34.73 6.87 -31.16
N SER A 144 35.05 5.62 -31.52
CA SER A 144 34.77 4.46 -30.67
C SER A 144 35.79 3.32 -30.85
N VAL A 145 36.09 2.58 -29.78
CA VAL A 145 37.01 1.43 -29.84
C VAL A 145 36.60 0.21 -28.98
N GLY A 146 35.39 0.17 -28.41
CA GLY A 146 34.89 -1.00 -27.66
C GLY A 146 35.42 -1.15 -26.23
N ASN A 147 36.30 -0.25 -25.77
CA ASN A 147 36.77 -0.21 -24.39
C ASN A 147 35.76 0.50 -23.48
N TRP A 148 35.72 0.15 -22.20
CA TRP A 148 34.95 0.92 -21.21
C TRP A 148 35.88 1.78 -20.35
N TYR A 149 35.62 3.08 -20.26
CA TYR A 149 36.55 4.07 -19.69
C TYR A 149 36.26 4.48 -18.24
N GLY A 150 35.67 3.58 -17.44
CA GLY A 150 35.46 3.86 -16.01
C GLY A 150 34.52 5.03 -15.72
N VAL A 151 33.59 5.34 -16.63
CA VAL A 151 32.60 6.40 -16.48
C VAL A 151 31.18 5.82 -16.56
N ASP A 152 30.36 6.22 -15.60
CA ASP A 152 29.02 5.68 -15.37
C ASP A 152 28.09 6.78 -14.85
N VAL A 153 26.80 6.47 -14.74
CA VAL A 153 25.78 7.33 -14.13
C VAL A 153 25.33 6.76 -12.79
N ALA A 154 24.89 7.65 -11.90
CA ALA A 154 23.98 7.27 -10.81
C ALA A 154 22.61 7.88 -11.09
N TYR A 155 21.56 7.12 -10.81
CA TYR A 155 20.19 7.50 -11.13
C TYR A 155 19.23 7.05 -10.04
N ASP A 156 18.06 7.65 -10.02
CA ASP A 156 16.90 7.14 -9.31
C ASP A 156 15.89 6.56 -10.32
N LEU A 157 15.14 5.54 -9.90
CA LEU A 157 14.11 4.93 -10.72
C LEU A 157 12.91 5.88 -10.83
N GLY A 158 12.31 5.96 -12.01
CA GLY A 158 11.27 6.94 -12.36
C GLY A 158 11.80 8.26 -12.89
N VAL A 159 10.92 9.08 -13.47
CA VAL A 159 11.22 10.45 -13.96
C VAL A 159 10.68 11.49 -12.97
N ALA A 160 11.51 12.42 -12.49
CA ALA A 160 11.11 13.42 -11.49
C ALA A 160 10.70 14.78 -12.12
N SER A 161 9.63 14.79 -12.92
CA SER A 161 8.99 16.01 -13.44
C SER A 161 7.62 15.66 -14.03
N GLY A 162 6.59 16.30 -13.51
CA GLY A 162 5.21 16.17 -13.97
C GLY A 162 4.26 16.96 -13.07
N THR A 163 3.02 17.09 -13.49
CA THR A 163 1.92 17.54 -12.67
C THR A 163 1.31 16.31 -12.01
N ALA A 164 1.23 16.30 -10.68
CA ALA A 164 0.61 15.16 -10.00
C ALA A 164 -0.80 14.89 -10.57
N PRO A 165 -1.21 13.61 -10.66
CA PRO A 165 -2.51 13.26 -11.19
C PRO A 165 -3.61 13.89 -10.34
N THR A 166 -4.78 14.12 -10.91
CA THR A 166 -5.95 14.59 -10.18
C THR A 166 -7.03 13.52 -10.21
N ILE A 167 -7.44 13.04 -9.04
CA ILE A 167 -8.59 12.13 -8.91
C ILE A 167 -9.87 12.96 -9.02
N THR A 168 -10.71 12.63 -10.01
CA THR A 168 -11.96 13.34 -10.30
C THR A 168 -13.18 12.61 -9.71
N ALA A 169 -13.14 11.29 -9.62
CA ALA A 169 -14.18 10.48 -8.99
C ALA A 169 -13.61 9.19 -8.38
N VAL A 170 -14.27 8.72 -7.32
CA VAL A 170 -14.05 7.40 -6.73
C VAL A 170 -15.43 6.76 -6.60
N ASP A 171 -15.78 5.90 -7.54
CA ASP A 171 -17.05 5.19 -7.55
C ASP A 171 -16.88 3.86 -6.81
N VAL A 172 -17.77 3.61 -5.86
CA VAL A 172 -17.72 2.40 -5.01
C VAL A 172 -19.02 1.63 -5.17
N ALA A 173 -18.90 0.38 -5.58
CA ALA A 173 -20.00 -0.57 -5.66
C ALA A 173 -19.76 -1.70 -4.65
N ALA A 174 -20.81 -2.06 -3.91
CA ALA A 174 -20.79 -3.21 -3.01
C ALA A 174 -21.82 -4.24 -3.47
N ASP A 175 -21.39 -5.49 -3.52
CA ASP A 175 -22.25 -6.67 -3.62
C ASP A 175 -21.94 -7.57 -2.42
N GLY A 176 -22.82 -7.54 -1.42
CA GLY A 176 -22.58 -8.24 -0.18
C GLY A 176 -21.40 -7.64 0.62
N LEU A 177 -20.40 -8.50 0.88
CA LEU A 177 -19.11 -8.12 1.49
C LEU A 177 -18.04 -7.78 0.44
N GLN A 178 -18.30 -8.06 -0.83
CA GLN A 178 -17.38 -7.77 -1.92
C GLN A 178 -17.58 -6.32 -2.36
N VAL A 179 -16.47 -5.60 -2.48
CA VAL A 179 -16.46 -4.20 -2.91
C VAL A 179 -15.57 -4.06 -4.12
N GLU A 180 -16.09 -3.37 -5.12
CA GLU A 180 -15.36 -2.88 -6.27
C GLU A 180 -15.24 -1.36 -6.19
N VAL A 181 -14.03 -0.86 -6.37
CA VAL A 181 -13.74 0.58 -6.48
C VAL A 181 -13.23 0.84 -7.88
N THR A 182 -13.82 1.82 -8.55
CA THR A 182 -13.30 2.36 -9.82
C THR A 182 -12.83 3.79 -9.59
N ILE A 183 -11.54 4.03 -9.83
CA ILE A 183 -10.91 5.35 -9.64
C ILE A 183 -10.84 6.05 -11.00
N THR A 184 -11.47 7.21 -11.13
CA THR A 184 -11.34 8.07 -12.32
C THR A 184 -10.35 9.18 -12.01
N ALA A 185 -9.22 9.18 -12.72
CA ALA A 185 -8.19 10.21 -12.60
C ALA A 185 -7.87 10.82 -13.97
N THR A 186 -7.32 12.03 -13.94
CA THR A 186 -6.77 12.71 -15.11
C THR A 186 -5.40 13.26 -14.75
N ASP A 187 -4.49 13.21 -15.71
CA ASP A 187 -3.16 13.76 -15.57
C ASP A 187 -2.81 14.56 -16.83
N PRO A 188 -2.35 15.82 -16.72
CA PRO A 188 -1.84 16.59 -17.85
C PRO A 188 -0.73 15.88 -18.64
N ASP A 189 0.07 15.05 -17.97
CA ASP A 189 1.19 14.30 -18.53
C ASP A 189 0.79 12.89 -18.99
N GLY A 190 -0.47 12.50 -18.76
CA GLY A 190 -1.02 11.19 -19.10
C GLY A 190 -0.93 10.19 -17.94
N LEU A 191 -1.70 9.10 -18.05
CA LEU A 191 -1.79 8.05 -17.02
C LEU A 191 -1.26 6.70 -17.54
N ASP A 192 -0.48 6.73 -18.61
CA ASP A 192 0.21 5.54 -19.10
C ASP A 192 1.17 5.05 -18.01
N ASP A 193 1.14 3.76 -17.69
CA ASP A 193 1.88 3.13 -16.58
C ASP A 193 1.58 3.67 -15.16
N ALA A 194 0.46 4.36 -14.97
CA ALA A 194 0.02 4.77 -13.64
C ALA A 194 -0.33 3.58 -12.74
N THR A 195 0.04 3.68 -11.47
CA THR A 195 -0.29 2.70 -10.44
C THR A 195 -1.46 3.18 -9.58
N TYR A 196 -2.51 2.37 -9.50
CA TYR A 196 -3.69 2.60 -8.68
C TYR A 196 -3.58 1.79 -7.39
N ARG A 197 -3.97 2.39 -6.26
CA ARG A 197 -3.98 1.73 -4.95
C ARG A 197 -5.23 2.11 -4.17
N ALA A 198 -5.80 1.15 -3.46
CA ALA A 198 -6.87 1.35 -2.49
C ALA A 198 -6.43 0.82 -1.13
N ASP A 199 -6.58 1.64 -0.09
CA ASP A 199 -6.50 1.23 1.30
C ASP A 199 -7.93 1.06 1.83
N TRP A 200 -8.25 -0.13 2.29
CA TRP A 200 -9.63 -0.53 2.62
C TRP A 200 -10.05 -0.14 4.04
N GLY A 201 -9.16 0.47 4.83
CA GLY A 201 -9.44 0.95 6.18
C GLY A 201 -9.59 -0.16 7.23
N ASP A 202 -9.35 -1.42 6.86
CA ASP A 202 -9.30 -2.60 7.73
C ASP A 202 -7.88 -3.14 7.94
N GLY A 203 -6.87 -2.44 7.41
CA GLY A 203 -5.46 -2.83 7.46
C GLY A 203 -4.98 -3.56 6.21
N GLU A 204 -5.87 -3.91 5.28
CA GLU A 204 -5.51 -4.47 3.98
C GLU A 204 -5.50 -3.40 2.88
N THR A 205 -4.65 -3.59 1.87
CA THR A 205 -4.55 -2.68 0.72
C THR A 205 -4.36 -3.46 -0.58
N SER A 206 -4.94 -2.97 -1.67
CA SER A 206 -4.80 -3.53 -3.02
C SER A 206 -4.15 -2.53 -3.97
N SER A 207 -3.36 -3.02 -4.91
CA SER A 207 -2.71 -2.20 -5.94
C SER A 207 -2.75 -2.87 -7.31
N GLY A 208 -2.83 -2.09 -8.39
CA GLY A 208 -2.82 -2.59 -9.76
C GLY A 208 -2.54 -1.49 -10.78
N SER A 209 -2.35 -1.89 -12.03
CA SER A 209 -2.17 -0.97 -13.19
C SER A 209 -3.50 -0.57 -13.84
N THR A 210 -4.62 -1.07 -13.33
CA THR A 210 -5.97 -0.72 -13.78
C THR A 210 -6.71 0.10 -12.73
N PRO A 211 -7.61 1.02 -13.13
CA PRO A 211 -8.36 1.87 -12.21
C PRO A 211 -9.39 1.13 -11.34
N THR A 212 -9.70 -0.12 -11.68
CA THR A 212 -10.64 -0.98 -10.93
C THR A 212 -9.89 -1.88 -9.96
N LEU A 213 -10.29 -1.85 -8.68
CA LEU A 213 -9.70 -2.63 -7.60
C LEU A 213 -10.82 -3.31 -6.79
N ASN A 214 -10.56 -4.53 -6.33
CA ASN A 214 -11.53 -5.35 -5.62
C ASN A 214 -11.03 -5.76 -4.23
N HIS A 215 -11.95 -5.89 -3.28
CA HIS A 215 -11.70 -6.38 -1.92
C HIS A 215 -12.92 -7.09 -1.34
N THR A 216 -12.72 -7.90 -0.31
CA THR A 216 -13.80 -8.56 0.43
C THR A 216 -13.62 -8.32 1.92
N TYR A 217 -14.56 -7.63 2.54
CA TYR A 217 -14.52 -7.37 3.98
C TYR A 217 -14.94 -8.60 4.79
N ALA A 218 -14.29 -8.83 5.93
CA ALA A 218 -14.67 -9.90 6.85
C ALA A 218 -15.98 -9.62 7.62
N THR A 219 -16.37 -8.34 7.73
CA THR A 219 -17.52 -7.91 8.55
C THR A 219 -18.31 -6.82 7.85
N SER A 220 -19.63 -6.83 8.08
CA SER A 220 -20.55 -5.78 7.64
C SER A 220 -20.32 -4.44 8.36
N GLY A 221 -20.82 -3.37 7.76
CA GLY A 221 -20.80 -2.01 8.30
C GLY A 221 -20.14 -1.00 7.36
N VAL A 222 -20.14 0.27 7.78
CA VAL A 222 -19.52 1.36 7.01
C VAL A 222 -17.99 1.28 7.07
N LYS A 223 -17.36 1.27 5.89
CA LYS A 223 -15.90 1.21 5.71
C LYS A 223 -15.43 2.46 4.98
N ALA A 224 -14.29 3.00 5.42
CA ALA A 224 -13.63 4.12 4.76
C ALA A 224 -12.53 3.59 3.84
N ILE A 225 -12.48 4.10 2.62
CA ILE A 225 -11.53 3.70 1.58
C ILE A 225 -10.69 4.93 1.20
N LEU A 226 -9.36 4.78 1.20
CA LEU A 226 -8.44 5.80 0.71
C LEU A 226 -7.83 5.33 -0.62
N ALA A 227 -8.25 5.97 -1.71
CA ALA A 227 -7.71 5.76 -3.04
C ALA A 227 -6.45 6.61 -3.25
N ARG A 228 -5.46 6.04 -3.94
CA ARG A 228 -4.24 6.72 -4.41
C ARG A 228 -3.98 6.37 -5.87
N VAL A 229 -3.63 7.38 -6.66
CA VAL A 229 -3.09 7.20 -8.02
C VAL A 229 -1.69 7.76 -8.03
N THR A 230 -0.73 6.98 -8.55
CA THR A 230 0.66 7.39 -8.76
C THR A 230 0.93 7.37 -10.25
N ASP A 231 1.41 8.47 -10.82
CA ASP A 231 1.79 8.54 -12.24
C ASP A 231 3.14 7.84 -12.51
N ALA A 232 3.56 7.76 -13.77
CA ALA A 232 4.86 7.24 -14.16
C ALA A 232 6.04 8.11 -13.64
N GLY A 233 5.75 9.37 -13.28
CA GLY A 233 6.69 10.29 -12.65
C GLY A 233 6.82 10.12 -11.13
N GLY A 234 6.11 9.15 -10.54
CA GLY A 234 6.14 8.89 -9.10
C GLY A 234 5.37 9.90 -8.24
N LEU A 235 4.70 10.90 -8.81
CA LEU A 235 3.85 11.83 -8.09
C LEU A 235 2.49 11.18 -7.81
N SER A 236 1.79 11.62 -6.75
CA SER A 236 0.57 10.96 -6.32
C SER A 236 -0.54 11.91 -5.91
N ALA A 237 -1.78 11.48 -6.17
CA ALA A 237 -2.98 12.06 -5.60
C ALA A 237 -3.75 11.06 -4.75
N TYR A 238 -4.61 11.62 -3.87
CA TYR A 238 -5.38 10.88 -2.88
C TYR A 238 -6.83 11.35 -2.87
N ALA A 239 -7.76 10.41 -2.68
CA ALA A 239 -9.18 10.70 -2.50
C ALA A 239 -9.80 9.67 -1.54
N ALA A 240 -10.77 10.10 -0.74
CA ALA A 240 -11.45 9.23 0.21
C ALA A 240 -12.90 8.98 -0.21
N ALA A 241 -13.37 7.75 0.01
CA ALA A 241 -14.75 7.33 -0.16
C ALA A 241 -15.21 6.48 1.04
N ALA A 242 -16.52 6.27 1.17
CA ALA A 242 -17.07 5.37 2.18
C ALA A 242 -18.13 4.48 1.55
N VAL A 243 -18.23 3.25 2.03
CA VAL A 243 -19.20 2.26 1.56
C VAL A 243 -19.79 1.50 2.73
N ASP A 244 -21.09 1.22 2.68
CA ASP A 244 -21.77 0.36 3.64
C ASP A 244 -21.86 -1.05 3.05
N VAL A 245 -21.11 -2.00 3.61
CA VAL A 245 -21.09 -3.39 3.16
C VAL A 245 -21.97 -4.25 4.05
N GLN A 246 -22.74 -5.15 3.45
CA GLN A 246 -23.72 -5.97 4.15
C GLN A 246 -23.56 -7.41 3.70
N ALA A 247 -23.34 -8.36 4.62
CA ALA A 247 -23.13 -9.74 4.21
C ALA A 247 -24.31 -10.27 3.41
N ALA A 248 -24.00 -10.97 2.31
CA ALA A 248 -25.02 -11.59 1.47
C ALA A 248 -25.97 -12.39 2.37
N PRO A 249 -27.28 -12.31 2.10
CA PRO A 249 -28.26 -13.11 2.83
C PRO A 249 -27.84 -14.58 2.74
N GLY A 250 -27.44 -15.17 3.88
CA GLY A 250 -26.98 -16.56 3.92
C GLY A 250 -28.05 -17.48 3.35
N ASP A 251 -27.70 -18.65 2.81
CA ASP A 251 -28.71 -19.56 2.25
C ASP A 251 -29.94 -19.61 3.17
N GLY A 252 -31.14 -19.49 2.61
CA GLY A 252 -32.40 -19.32 3.38
C GLY A 252 -32.74 -20.49 4.33
N SER A 253 -31.81 -21.42 4.56
CA SER A 253 -31.93 -22.56 5.45
C SER A 253 -31.19 -22.38 6.80
N GLN A 254 -30.31 -21.40 6.98
CA GLN A 254 -29.60 -21.21 8.26
C GLN A 254 -30.43 -20.34 9.23
N SER A 255 -30.78 -20.90 10.38
CA SER A 255 -31.44 -20.14 11.46
C SER A 255 -30.57 -18.95 11.90
N PRO A 256 -31.09 -17.71 11.95
CA PRO A 256 -30.32 -16.52 12.36
C PRO A 256 -29.91 -16.50 13.82
N ILE A 257 -30.20 -17.55 14.60
CA ILE A 257 -29.86 -17.62 16.03
C ILE A 257 -28.37 -17.33 16.24
N HIS A 258 -27.49 -18.01 15.52
CA HIS A 258 -26.05 -17.85 15.70
C HIS A 258 -25.54 -16.47 15.22
N PRO A 259 -25.89 -15.98 14.01
CA PRO A 259 -25.56 -14.62 13.59
C PRO A 259 -26.04 -13.52 14.55
N VAL A 260 -27.26 -13.66 15.08
CA VAL A 260 -27.85 -12.70 16.02
C VAL A 260 -27.13 -12.75 17.36
N GLN A 261 -26.81 -13.94 17.87
CA GLN A 261 -26.04 -14.10 19.09
C GLN A 261 -24.64 -13.49 18.96
N ALA A 262 -23.95 -13.71 17.84
CA ALA A 262 -22.64 -13.15 17.56
C ALA A 262 -22.68 -11.60 17.50
N ALA A 263 -23.69 -11.03 16.82
CA ALA A 263 -23.87 -9.59 16.75
C ALA A 263 -24.14 -8.97 18.13
N ILE A 264 -24.93 -9.63 18.98
CA ILE A 264 -25.18 -9.17 20.36
C ILE A 264 -23.90 -9.23 21.19
N HIS A 265 -23.16 -10.33 21.09
CA HIS A 265 -21.89 -10.49 21.81
C HIS A 265 -20.89 -9.39 21.44
N ALA A 266 -20.69 -9.14 20.14
CA ALA A 266 -19.84 -8.05 19.64
C ALA A 266 -20.30 -6.68 20.15
N ARG A 267 -21.61 -6.43 20.15
CA ARG A 267 -22.18 -5.17 20.63
C ARG A 267 -21.96 -4.94 22.14
N LEU A 268 -22.13 -5.99 22.95
CA LEU A 268 -21.95 -5.89 24.40
C LEU A 268 -20.47 -5.77 24.78
N THR A 269 -19.59 -6.54 24.14
CA THR A 269 -18.14 -6.50 24.41
C THR A 269 -17.46 -5.25 23.88
N GLY A 270 -17.99 -4.63 22.82
CA GLY A 270 -17.49 -3.35 22.30
C GLY A 270 -17.83 -2.13 23.17
N ASP A 271 -18.65 -2.29 24.21
CA ASP A 271 -19.04 -1.18 25.08
C ASP A 271 -18.14 -1.05 26.32
N ASN A 272 -17.33 0.02 26.35
CA ASN A 272 -16.40 0.28 27.45
C ASN A 272 -17.10 0.47 28.81
N VAL A 273 -18.33 1.00 28.83
CA VAL A 273 -19.06 1.22 30.08
C VAL A 273 -19.55 -0.10 30.68
N LEU A 274 -20.14 -0.97 29.85
CA LEU A 274 -20.56 -2.31 30.26
C LEU A 274 -19.35 -3.16 30.68
N MET A 275 -18.28 -3.15 29.89
CA MET A 275 -17.05 -3.89 30.22
C MET A 275 -16.33 -3.36 31.48
N GLY A 276 -16.59 -2.11 31.88
CA GLY A 276 -16.16 -1.60 33.20
C GLY A 276 -17.03 -2.08 34.37
N MET A 277 -18.25 -2.54 34.11
CA MET A 277 -19.19 -3.04 35.12
C MET A 277 -19.15 -4.56 35.31
N VAL A 278 -18.66 -5.32 34.32
CA VAL A 278 -18.67 -6.79 34.31
C VAL A 278 -17.31 -7.40 34.01
N THR A 279 -17.06 -8.60 34.50
CA THR A 279 -15.81 -9.34 34.28
C THR A 279 -15.74 -9.96 32.88
N GLY A 280 -16.88 -10.13 32.22
CA GLY A 280 -16.96 -10.56 30.83
C GLY A 280 -18.38 -10.85 30.37
N VAL A 281 -18.51 -11.01 29.06
CA VAL A 281 -19.73 -11.43 28.37
C VAL A 281 -19.45 -12.76 27.68
N TRP A 282 -20.17 -13.79 28.08
CA TRP A 282 -19.90 -15.17 27.68
C TRP A 282 -21.15 -15.86 27.12
N ASP A 283 -20.97 -16.81 26.22
CA ASP A 283 -22.02 -17.79 25.87
C ASP A 283 -21.92 -18.99 26.84
N GLN A 284 -20.72 -19.58 26.87
CA GLN A 284 -20.30 -20.54 27.87
C GLN A 284 -19.37 -19.85 28.88
N VAL A 285 -19.79 -19.78 30.14
CA VAL A 285 -19.02 -19.15 31.21
C VAL A 285 -17.83 -20.04 31.58
N PRO A 286 -16.58 -19.54 31.54
CA PRO A 286 -15.42 -20.33 31.95
C PRO A 286 -15.39 -20.54 33.47
N GLU A 287 -14.97 -21.73 33.91
CA GLU A 287 -14.76 -22.06 35.33
C GLU A 287 -13.38 -21.54 35.78
N PRO A 288 -13.22 -20.21 35.99
CA PRO A 288 -13.31 -19.63 37.33
C PRO A 288 -13.87 -18.18 37.32
N ALA A 289 -14.80 -17.86 36.41
CA ALA A 289 -15.29 -16.49 36.24
C ALA A 289 -15.88 -15.89 37.53
N SER A 290 -15.36 -14.75 37.95
CA SER A 290 -15.91 -13.97 39.06
C SER A 290 -17.14 -13.17 38.62
N LYS A 291 -18.11 -13.02 39.53
CA LYS A 291 -19.25 -12.13 39.33
C LYS A 291 -18.81 -10.67 39.58
N PRO A 292 -19.38 -9.66 38.91
CA PRO A 292 -20.52 -9.75 38.00
C PRO A 292 -20.13 -10.14 36.57
N TYR A 293 -20.92 -11.01 35.92
CA TYR A 293 -20.74 -11.37 34.51
C TYR A 293 -22.08 -11.41 33.77
N VAL A 294 -22.01 -11.32 32.44
CA VAL A 294 -23.16 -11.49 31.55
C VAL A 294 -23.03 -12.81 30.80
N ARG A 295 -24.12 -13.57 30.76
CA ARG A 295 -24.26 -14.75 29.90
C ARG A 295 -25.34 -14.50 28.85
N ILE A 296 -25.01 -14.64 27.58
CA ILE A 296 -25.99 -14.64 26.49
C ILE A 296 -26.44 -16.09 26.30
N GLY A 297 -27.75 -16.35 26.27
CA GLY A 297 -28.25 -17.71 26.08
C GLY A 297 -29.76 -17.78 25.88
N ASP A 298 -30.27 -19.01 25.76
CA ASP A 298 -31.69 -19.32 25.60
C ASP A 298 -32.34 -18.57 24.43
N HIS A 299 -32.25 -19.20 23.26
CA HIS A 299 -32.78 -18.68 22.01
C HIS A 299 -34.01 -19.45 21.57
N LEU A 300 -35.00 -18.74 21.05
CA LEU A 300 -36.10 -19.31 20.28
C LEU A 300 -36.18 -18.56 18.97
N SER A 301 -36.28 -19.28 17.86
CA SER A 301 -36.49 -18.69 16.53
C SER A 301 -37.75 -19.28 15.93
N ILE A 302 -38.65 -18.40 15.53
CA ILE A 302 -39.91 -18.75 14.87
C ILE A 302 -39.87 -18.14 13.46
N PRO A 303 -40.17 -18.91 12.41
CA PRO A 303 -40.37 -18.36 11.07
C PRO A 303 -41.39 -17.21 11.06
N ASP A 304 -41.04 -16.12 10.39
CA ASP A 304 -41.85 -14.90 10.25
C ASP A 304 -41.70 -14.38 8.81
N ASN A 305 -41.92 -15.27 7.84
CA ASN A 305 -41.74 -14.99 6.42
C ASN A 305 -42.81 -14.03 5.89
N ASP A 306 -42.46 -13.25 4.86
CA ASP A 306 -43.41 -12.45 4.09
C ASP A 306 -43.44 -12.93 2.62
N HIS A 307 -44.18 -12.22 1.76
CA HIS A 307 -44.34 -12.61 0.34
C HIS A 307 -43.09 -12.32 -0.52
N GLY A 308 -42.12 -11.56 -0.03
CA GLY A 308 -40.92 -11.15 -0.78
C GLY A 308 -39.61 -11.48 -0.07
N GLY A 309 -39.65 -12.26 1.01
CA GLY A 309 -38.48 -12.55 1.81
C GLY A 309 -38.71 -13.49 2.98
N PHE A 310 -37.60 -13.99 3.50
CA PHE A 310 -37.58 -14.80 4.70
C PHE A 310 -37.42 -13.89 5.91
N GLY A 311 -38.26 -14.09 6.93
CA GLY A 311 -38.16 -13.34 8.17
C GLY A 311 -38.13 -14.30 9.35
N ARG A 312 -37.58 -13.84 10.48
CA ARG A 312 -37.55 -14.62 11.71
C ARG A 312 -37.86 -13.74 12.90
N ASN A 313 -38.72 -14.25 13.77
CA ASN A 313 -39.00 -13.70 15.08
C ASN A 313 -38.19 -14.48 16.12
N ILE A 314 -37.19 -13.82 16.69
CA ILE A 314 -36.20 -14.43 17.56
C ILE A 314 -36.36 -13.85 18.96
N THR A 315 -36.45 -14.70 19.98
CA THR A 315 -36.27 -14.26 21.36
C THR A 315 -34.93 -14.72 21.87
N VAL A 316 -34.16 -13.81 22.45
CA VAL A 316 -32.87 -14.07 23.10
C VAL A 316 -32.93 -13.62 24.54
N THR A 317 -32.36 -14.42 25.44
CA THR A 317 -32.29 -14.08 26.86
C THR A 317 -30.86 -13.72 27.25
N VAL A 318 -30.70 -12.60 27.93
CA VAL A 318 -29.43 -12.15 28.48
C VAL A 318 -29.53 -12.25 29.99
N HIS A 319 -28.62 -13.02 30.57
CA HIS A 319 -28.56 -13.28 32.00
C HIS A 319 -27.43 -12.47 32.63
N VAL A 320 -27.73 -11.71 33.66
CA VAL A 320 -26.72 -11.00 34.46
C VAL A 320 -26.65 -11.68 35.82
N TRP A 321 -25.43 -12.04 36.22
CA TRP A 321 -25.17 -12.65 37.52
C TRP A 321 -24.31 -11.72 38.35
N THR A 322 -24.76 -11.34 39.55
CA THR A 322 -24.00 -10.49 40.48
C THR A 322 -23.83 -11.18 41.84
N GLU A 323 -22.75 -10.86 42.53
CA GLU A 323 -22.53 -11.26 43.93
C GLU A 323 -22.83 -10.05 44.83
N ALA A 324 -24.11 -9.84 45.11
CA ALA A 324 -24.59 -8.73 45.90
C ALA A 324 -25.85 -9.12 46.69
N ARG A 325 -26.02 -8.52 47.87
CA ARG A 325 -27.26 -8.69 48.66
C ARG A 325 -28.45 -7.91 48.06
N GLY A 326 -28.18 -6.87 47.27
CA GLY A 326 -29.19 -6.01 46.64
C GLY A 326 -29.26 -6.18 45.12
N ASN A 327 -30.33 -5.64 44.52
CA ASN A 327 -30.54 -5.68 43.07
C ASN A 327 -29.92 -4.49 42.31
N ALA A 328 -29.31 -3.53 43.00
CA ALA A 328 -28.85 -2.28 42.40
C ALA A 328 -27.79 -2.51 41.32
N ASP A 329 -26.79 -3.35 41.60
CA ASP A 329 -25.69 -3.62 40.66
C ASP A 329 -26.21 -4.36 39.42
N GLY A 330 -27.07 -5.37 39.62
CA GLY A 330 -27.70 -6.10 38.53
C GLY A 330 -28.63 -5.23 37.68
N GLN A 331 -29.38 -4.32 38.30
CA GLN A 331 -30.22 -3.34 37.59
C GLN A 331 -29.40 -2.32 36.80
N ALA A 332 -28.24 -1.89 37.31
CA ALA A 332 -27.36 -0.98 36.60
C ALA A 332 -26.81 -1.62 35.31
N ILE A 333 -26.36 -2.87 35.40
CA ILE A 333 -25.89 -3.66 34.25
C ILE A 333 -27.06 -3.89 33.27
N ALA A 334 -28.22 -4.31 33.77
CA ALA A 334 -29.40 -4.54 32.93
C ALA A 334 -29.85 -3.28 32.18
N ARG A 335 -29.83 -2.12 32.85
CA ARG A 335 -30.09 -0.82 32.23
C ARG A 335 -29.09 -0.50 31.12
N ARG A 336 -27.79 -0.80 31.32
CA ARG A 336 -26.78 -0.56 30.28
C ARG A 336 -27.01 -1.46 29.06
N ILE A 337 -27.30 -2.74 29.27
CA ILE A 337 -27.67 -3.68 28.20
C ILE A 337 -28.91 -3.18 27.44
N GLY A 338 -29.92 -2.69 28.16
CA GLY A 338 -31.10 -2.05 27.56
C GLY A 338 -30.74 -0.88 26.66
N VAL A 339 -29.85 0.02 27.10
CA VAL A 339 -29.38 1.16 26.26
C VAL A 339 -28.65 0.70 25.00
N LEU A 340 -27.93 -0.42 25.06
CA LEU A 340 -27.14 -0.94 23.93
C LEU A 340 -27.98 -1.67 22.88
N LEU A 341 -29.09 -2.30 23.27
CA LEU A 341 -29.86 -3.21 22.42
C LEU A 341 -31.29 -2.72 22.13
N ASP A 342 -31.99 -2.13 23.10
CA ASP A 342 -33.40 -1.78 22.94
C ASP A 342 -33.60 -0.64 21.93
N HIS A 343 -34.52 -0.81 20.98
CA HIS A 343 -34.80 0.16 19.92
C HIS A 343 -33.57 0.57 19.07
N ARG A 344 -32.53 -0.27 18.99
CA ARG A 344 -31.30 -0.03 18.19
C ARG A 344 -31.11 -1.01 17.02
N PRO A 345 -32.08 -1.18 16.09
CA PRO A 345 -31.96 -2.17 15.01
C PRO A 345 -30.78 -1.92 14.07
N ARG A 346 -30.42 -0.65 13.82
CA ARG A 346 -29.28 -0.28 12.96
C ARG A 346 -27.91 -0.48 13.58
N GLU A 347 -27.84 -0.84 14.87
CA GLU A 347 -26.56 -1.05 15.56
C GLU A 347 -26.23 -2.54 15.69
N LEU A 348 -27.12 -3.42 15.21
CA LEU A 348 -26.98 -4.87 15.23
C LEU A 348 -26.96 -5.40 13.79
N HIS A 349 -25.83 -5.96 13.38
CA HIS A 349 -25.60 -6.42 12.01
C HIS A 349 -25.29 -7.93 12.00
N PRO A 350 -26.30 -8.80 12.17
CA PRO A 350 -26.12 -10.23 12.04
C PRO A 350 -25.85 -10.60 10.57
N ALA A 351 -24.89 -11.49 10.35
CA ALA A 351 -24.53 -11.93 9.00
C ALA A 351 -25.76 -12.47 8.23
N GLY A 352 -25.97 -11.93 7.04
CA GLY A 352 -27.03 -12.34 6.11
C GLY A 352 -28.46 -12.00 6.53
N HIS A 353 -28.66 -11.21 7.58
CA HIS A 353 -29.98 -10.84 8.05
C HIS A 353 -30.03 -9.34 8.40
N ARG A 354 -31.04 -8.63 7.90
CA ARG A 354 -31.33 -7.26 8.33
C ARG A 354 -32.19 -7.28 9.58
N VAL A 355 -31.78 -6.56 10.62
CA VAL A 355 -32.61 -6.41 11.82
C VAL A 355 -33.67 -5.34 11.58
N VAL A 356 -34.94 -5.76 11.61
CA VAL A 356 -36.10 -4.88 11.44
C VAL A 356 -36.44 -4.18 12.74
N SER A 357 -36.42 -4.91 13.85
CA SER A 357 -36.71 -4.35 15.17
C SER A 357 -36.05 -5.14 16.30
N ILE A 358 -35.73 -4.43 17.38
CA ILE A 358 -35.29 -5.00 18.65
C ILE A 358 -36.16 -4.36 19.74
N ARG A 359 -36.76 -5.20 20.59
CA ARG A 359 -37.59 -4.76 21.72
C ARG A 359 -37.25 -5.55 22.96
N ASN A 360 -37.05 -4.87 24.08
CA ASN A 360 -37.05 -5.51 25.39
C ASN A 360 -38.47 -6.00 25.72
N GLU A 361 -38.64 -7.31 25.95
CA GLU A 361 -39.92 -7.89 26.36
C GLU A 361 -40.13 -7.76 27.87
N PHE A 362 -39.09 -8.07 28.66
CA PHE A 362 -39.08 -7.87 30.10
C PHE A 362 -37.66 -7.87 30.65
N ASP A 363 -37.52 -7.26 31.83
CA ASP A 363 -36.39 -7.37 32.74
C ASP A 363 -36.93 -7.85 34.09
N GLN A 364 -36.39 -8.96 34.60
CA GLN A 364 -36.80 -9.56 35.85
C GLN A 364 -35.59 -9.96 36.71
N ALA A 365 -35.57 -9.51 37.96
CA ALA A 365 -34.69 -10.07 38.98
C ALA A 365 -35.29 -11.36 39.56
N VAL A 366 -34.55 -12.46 39.45
CA VAL A 366 -34.91 -13.78 39.94
C VAL A 366 -34.08 -14.10 41.18
N PRO A 367 -34.71 -14.50 42.30
CA PRO A 367 -33.98 -14.95 43.48
C PRO A 367 -33.28 -16.27 43.19
N THR A 368 -32.04 -16.40 43.65
CA THR A 368 -31.24 -17.63 43.53
C THR A 368 -31.26 -18.42 44.84
N THR A 369 -30.84 -19.69 44.78
CA THR A 369 -30.68 -20.54 45.97
C THR A 369 -29.63 -20.00 46.94
N ASP A 370 -28.62 -19.30 46.42
CA ASP A 370 -27.66 -18.55 47.22
C ASP A 370 -28.19 -17.12 47.50
N PRO A 371 -28.33 -16.71 48.78
CA PRO A 371 -28.81 -15.38 49.15
C PRO A 371 -27.86 -14.24 48.78
N GLN A 372 -26.58 -14.52 48.48
CA GLN A 372 -25.56 -13.55 48.10
C GLN A 372 -25.46 -13.35 46.59
N VAL A 373 -26.18 -14.14 45.80
CA VAL A 373 -26.20 -14.04 44.34
C VAL A 373 -27.52 -13.42 43.88
N ARG A 374 -27.46 -12.62 42.82
CA ARG A 374 -28.66 -12.17 42.10
C ARG A 374 -28.56 -12.54 40.64
N HIS A 375 -29.69 -12.96 40.09
CA HIS A 375 -29.84 -13.32 38.68
C HIS A 375 -30.84 -12.37 38.05
N HIS A 376 -30.42 -11.58 37.08
CA HIS A 376 -31.34 -10.77 36.27
C HIS A 376 -31.49 -11.40 34.90
N VAL A 377 -32.74 -11.51 34.47
CA VAL A 377 -33.14 -12.11 33.20
C VAL A 377 -33.74 -11.01 32.35
N ILE A 378 -33.09 -10.72 31.23
CA ILE A 378 -33.51 -9.69 30.28
C ILE A 378 -33.82 -10.41 28.97
N ARG A 379 -35.04 -10.30 28.47
CA ARG A 379 -35.41 -10.93 27.20
C ARG A 379 -35.61 -9.87 26.13
N PHE A 380 -35.00 -10.09 24.98
CA PHE A 380 -35.21 -9.26 23.79
C PHE A 380 -35.93 -10.08 22.72
N ARG A 381 -36.89 -9.44 22.06
CA ARG A 381 -37.45 -9.89 20.79
C ARG A 381 -36.77 -9.14 19.65
N ILE A 382 -36.28 -9.90 18.67
CA ILE A 382 -35.57 -9.42 17.51
C ILE A 382 -36.29 -9.94 16.27
N ILE A 383 -36.79 -9.02 15.44
CA ILE A 383 -37.36 -9.36 14.13
C ILE A 383 -36.27 -9.14 13.10
N THR A 384 -36.01 -10.16 12.30
CA THR A 384 -35.05 -10.12 11.20
C THR A 384 -35.77 -10.35 9.87
N SER A 385 -35.24 -9.75 8.81
CA SER A 385 -35.69 -9.92 7.43
C SER A 385 -34.50 -10.23 6.53
N GLN A 386 -34.72 -11.05 5.53
CA GLN A 386 -33.78 -11.47 4.51
C GLN A 386 -34.50 -11.39 3.15
N GLU A 387 -33.94 -10.68 2.18
CA GLU A 387 -34.52 -10.61 0.83
C GLU A 387 -34.32 -11.95 0.11
N GLU A 388 -35.33 -12.36 -0.67
CA GLU A 388 -35.24 -13.55 -1.53
C GLU A 388 -34.20 -13.28 -2.63
N SER A 389 -33.28 -14.24 -2.84
CA SER A 389 -32.21 -14.17 -3.85
C SER A 389 -32.73 -14.19 -5.28
#